data_AF-A0A0G0U1L4-F1
#
_entry.id   AF-A0A0G0U1L4-F1
#
_cell.length_a   1.000
_cell.length_b   1.000
_cell.length_c   1.000
_cell.angle_alpha   90.00
_cell.angle_beta   90.00
_cell.angle_gamma   90.00
#
_symmetry.space_group_name_H-M   'P 1'
#
loop_
_entity.id
_entity.type
_entity.pdbx_description
1 polymer ?
#
loop_
_entity_poly.entity_id
_entity_poly.type
_entity_poly.pdbx_seq_one_letter_code
_entity_poly.pdbx_strand_id
1 'polypeptide(L)'
;MVICVGGGLQINREFKRRGIPRDFGPLGRRNKTFREKQLARNILEKNQIKVQDFLAKKGITAVVIIPVLDLGSVLCHVNGDTLVEVAYIGFDDLFVITTEVRKADKEKDFGNLRRVQVIGFPKNFPGESVNWNFSNKESCGKPSQRGVIACLKEAVMFKTWKDFVGKTIAVLVSGGLDSTAIIKWMTEKGIRVIAITVDFAQPDENDLSDIPRRMKAAGAVEAYLIDGKAKLAEYMLKVIQGLACYDGRYMLTTSIARMAAVAVALPTIRKVGADAVSHGSTGKGNDQIRFELALAALAPDLEMYVPWRDQSFIDELGGRPEMIHYCENFGLVISATLEQPYSTDANFAGLTHEAGILEKLTTATSAVKFVMGNSPFDAPDKKTRVKIIFKAGRPVAVNDVEMNLEEIFLTLNAIAGENAIGIGLDQIENRVLGLKSRGIYESPGVTLVFIAYLIMVGVIIDDESRLYLDITSRMFAKAVYGGKFFHPVSAMLQAAIASAARFITGHVTLDLYKGTYDVVEIDGGPNCLYCEEKASMDKKQENLHVWSQGWVAWAADTVRNLAAAGQTGEA
;
A
#
# COMPACT_ATOMS: atom_id res chain seq x y z
N MET A 1 4.20 9.78 20.39
CA MET A 1 2.93 9.57 21.14
C MET A 1 1.76 9.96 20.24
N VAL A 2 0.77 9.07 20.08
CA VAL A 2 -0.48 9.36 19.37
C VAL A 2 -1.59 9.47 20.41
N ILE A 3 -2.34 10.57 20.41
CA ILE A 3 -3.42 10.80 21.37
C ILE A 3 -4.74 10.84 20.59
N CYS A 4 -5.63 9.88 20.84
CA CYS A 4 -6.98 9.97 20.31
C CYS A 4 -7.90 10.72 21.28
N VAL A 5 -8.58 11.77 20.79
CA VAL A 5 -9.50 12.56 21.61
C VAL A 5 -10.95 12.26 21.28
N GLY A 6 -11.74 11.96 22.31
CA GLY A 6 -13.18 11.74 22.21
C GLY A 6 -14.00 13.04 22.27
N GLY A 7 -15.30 12.94 22.01
CA GLY A 7 -16.24 14.06 22.10
C GLY A 7 -17.67 13.67 22.46
N GLY A 8 -17.90 12.45 22.95
CA GLY A 8 -19.25 11.89 23.09
C GLY A 8 -20.22 12.75 23.91
N LEU A 9 -19.76 13.38 24.99
CA LEU A 9 -20.58 14.27 25.82
C LEU A 9 -20.94 15.57 25.09
N GLN A 10 -19.97 16.19 24.41
CA GLN A 10 -20.17 17.41 23.65
C GLN A 10 -21.14 17.17 22.49
N ILE A 11 -20.98 16.05 21.76
CA ILE A 11 -21.90 15.67 20.68
C ILE A 11 -23.29 15.39 21.25
N ASN A 12 -23.41 14.73 22.41
CA ASN A 12 -24.70 14.51 23.08
C ASN A 12 -25.41 15.80 23.49
N ARG A 13 -24.68 16.80 23.98
CA ARG A 13 -25.23 18.12 24.33
C ARG A 13 -25.72 18.85 23.09
N GLU A 14 -24.91 18.87 22.04
CA GLU A 14 -25.26 19.57 20.80
C GLU A 14 -26.43 18.91 20.06
N PHE A 15 -26.52 17.57 20.08
CA PHE A 15 -27.66 16.84 19.51
C PHE A 15 -28.94 17.14 20.28
N LYS A 16 -28.89 17.13 21.63
CA LYS A 16 -30.02 17.51 22.47
C LYS A 16 -30.49 18.95 22.18
N ARG A 17 -29.55 19.89 22.03
CA ARG A 17 -29.85 21.30 21.71
C ARG A 17 -30.60 21.46 20.37
N ARG A 18 -30.35 20.57 19.41
CA ARG A 18 -30.95 20.62 18.06
C ARG A 18 -32.12 19.66 17.87
N GLY A 19 -32.61 19.03 18.95
CA GLY A 19 -33.72 18.07 18.86
C GLY A 19 -33.37 16.77 18.14
N ILE A 20 -32.09 16.44 17.99
CA ILE A 20 -31.64 15.20 17.34
C ILE A 20 -31.70 14.07 18.36
N PRO A 21 -32.46 12.99 18.10
CA PRO A 21 -32.61 11.90 19.05
C PRO A 21 -31.28 11.16 19.27
N ARG A 22 -31.10 10.65 20.49
CA ARG A 22 -29.98 9.76 20.80
C ARG A 22 -30.31 8.37 20.29
N ASP A 23 -29.65 7.96 19.21
CA ASP A 23 -29.69 6.59 18.72
C ASP A 23 -28.32 5.94 18.93
N PHE A 24 -28.29 4.86 19.71
CA PHE A 24 -27.11 4.02 19.91
C PHE A 24 -27.43 2.63 19.37
N GLY A 25 -26.55 2.15 18.51
CA GLY A 25 -26.55 0.79 18.01
C GLY A 25 -25.38 -0.02 18.59
N PRO A 26 -25.21 -1.25 18.11
CA PRO A 26 -24.13 -2.16 18.47
C PRO A 26 -22.72 -1.53 18.38
N LEU A 27 -22.49 -0.69 17.37
CA LEU A 27 -21.20 -0.06 17.07
C LEU A 27 -21.07 1.36 17.66
N GLY A 28 -21.92 1.71 18.63
CA GLY A 28 -22.00 3.04 19.22
C GLY A 28 -23.05 3.94 18.57
N ARG A 29 -22.81 5.25 18.56
CA ARG A 29 -23.83 6.24 18.14
C ARG A 29 -24.18 6.07 16.66
N ARG A 30 -25.47 5.93 16.35
CA ARG A 30 -26.02 5.89 14.99
C ARG A 30 -26.43 7.29 14.54
N ASN A 31 -25.58 7.91 13.72
CA ASN A 31 -25.89 9.17 13.05
C ASN A 31 -26.47 8.83 11.67
N LYS A 32 -27.79 8.97 11.50
CA LYS A 32 -28.52 8.52 10.30
C LYS A 32 -28.31 9.46 9.13
N THR A 33 -28.28 10.77 9.39
CA THR A 33 -28.16 11.77 8.34
C THR A 33 -26.72 12.27 8.16
N PHE A 34 -26.39 12.74 6.95
CA PHE A 34 -25.10 13.39 6.69
C PHE A 34 -24.86 14.59 7.62
N ARG A 35 -25.91 15.37 7.89
CA ARG A 35 -25.86 16.54 8.79
C ARG A 35 -25.49 16.17 10.23
N GLU A 36 -26.01 15.06 10.75
CA GLU A 36 -25.63 14.53 12.07
C GLU A 36 -24.16 14.10 12.13
N LYS A 37 -23.70 13.38 11.08
CA LYS A 37 -22.30 12.94 10.96
C LYS A 37 -21.35 14.13 10.92
N GLN A 38 -21.67 15.16 10.13
CA GLN A 38 -20.87 16.38 10.02
C GLN A 38 -20.82 17.16 11.35
N LEU A 39 -21.95 17.25 12.06
CA LEU A 39 -22.01 17.92 13.36
C LEU A 39 -21.12 17.21 14.41
N ALA A 40 -21.16 15.88 14.44
CA ALA A 40 -20.31 15.08 15.31
C ALA A 40 -18.82 15.25 14.97
N ARG A 41 -18.47 15.22 13.67
CA ARG A 41 -17.11 15.45 13.16
C ARG A 41 -16.58 16.83 13.57
N ASN A 42 -17.33 17.89 13.34
CA ASN A 42 -16.90 19.26 13.66
C ASN A 42 -16.59 19.43 15.16
N ILE A 43 -17.29 18.71 16.05
CA ILE A 43 -17.02 18.73 17.48
C ILE A 43 -15.72 18.01 17.82
N LEU A 44 -15.46 16.87 17.17
CA LEU A 44 -14.22 16.13 17.34
C LEU A 44 -13.01 16.92 16.83
N GLU A 45 -13.09 17.51 15.64
CA GLU A 45 -12.01 18.34 15.07
C GLU A 45 -11.70 19.54 15.98
N LYS A 46 -12.73 20.18 16.56
CA LYS A 46 -12.53 21.24 17.56
C LYS A 46 -11.80 20.74 18.81
N ASN A 47 -12.09 19.52 19.27
CA ASN A 47 -11.38 18.94 20.41
C ASN A 47 -9.93 18.61 20.04
N GLN A 48 -9.70 18.08 18.84
CA GLN A 48 -8.36 17.79 18.31
C GLN A 48 -7.47 19.02 18.35
N ILE A 49 -7.93 20.13 17.76
CA ILE A 49 -7.18 21.39 17.70
C ILE A 49 -6.85 21.87 19.11
N LYS A 50 -7.83 21.88 20.02
CA LYS A 50 -7.61 22.34 21.40
C LYS A 50 -6.55 21.53 22.14
N VAL A 51 -6.56 20.21 21.99
CA VAL A 51 -5.59 19.34 22.66
C VAL A 51 -4.22 19.45 21.99
N GLN A 52 -4.17 19.55 20.66
CA GLN A 52 -2.93 19.77 19.91
C GLN A 52 -2.25 21.08 20.33
N ASP A 53 -3.01 22.17 20.43
CA ASP A 53 -2.52 23.49 20.87
C ASP A 53 -2.03 23.46 22.33
N PHE A 54 -2.76 22.76 23.21
CA PHE A 54 -2.37 22.61 24.61
C PHE A 54 -1.03 21.88 24.75
N LEU A 55 -0.85 20.78 24.02
CA LEU A 55 0.38 19.99 24.05
C LEU A 55 1.56 20.76 23.45
N ALA A 56 1.34 21.48 22.35
CA ALA A 56 2.34 22.35 21.74
C ALA A 56 2.83 23.43 22.70
N LYS A 57 1.92 24.10 23.43
CA LYS A 57 2.28 25.10 24.46
C LYS A 57 3.07 24.52 25.64
N LYS A 58 2.94 23.21 25.89
CA LYS A 58 3.67 22.49 26.94
C LYS A 58 4.98 21.88 26.44
N GLY A 59 5.35 22.07 25.17
CA GLY A 59 6.54 21.46 24.57
C GLY A 59 6.44 19.94 24.41
N ILE A 60 5.22 19.38 24.43
CA ILE A 60 5.00 17.94 24.32
C ILE A 60 4.76 17.58 22.85
N THR A 61 5.68 16.82 22.25
CA THR A 61 5.55 16.34 20.87
C THR A 61 4.61 15.14 20.79
N ALA A 62 3.39 15.37 20.30
CA ALA A 62 2.39 14.33 20.09
C ALA A 62 1.49 14.62 18.88
N VAL A 63 1.00 13.56 18.26
CA VAL A 63 0.01 13.64 17.17
C VAL A 63 -1.37 13.39 17.76
N VAL A 64 -2.24 14.40 17.75
CA VAL A 64 -3.61 14.25 18.22
C VAL A 64 -4.50 13.83 17.04
N ILE A 65 -5.24 12.74 17.20
CA ILE A 65 -6.18 12.20 16.21
C ILE A 65 -7.59 12.15 16.79
N ILE A 66 -8.59 11.99 15.93
CA ILE A 66 -10.00 11.83 16.31
C ILE A 66 -10.52 10.47 15.83
N PRO A 67 -11.54 9.89 16.49
CA PRO A 67 -12.09 8.60 16.11
C PRO A 67 -12.97 8.74 14.86
N VAL A 68 -12.33 8.83 13.70
CA VAL A 68 -12.97 8.88 12.39
C VAL A 68 -12.35 7.83 11.46
N LEU A 69 -13.16 7.18 10.64
CA LEU A 69 -12.73 6.29 9.56
C LEU A 69 -12.93 6.98 8.21
N ASP A 70 -11.94 6.86 7.33
CA ASP A 70 -12.07 7.26 5.92
C ASP A 70 -12.70 6.10 5.15
N LEU A 71 -13.96 6.28 4.73
CA LEU A 71 -14.68 5.37 3.87
C LEU A 71 -14.92 6.05 2.53
N GLY A 72 -13.98 5.85 1.60
CA GLY A 72 -14.11 6.32 0.21
C GLY A 72 -14.33 7.82 0.09
N SER A 73 -13.49 8.63 0.75
CA SER A 73 -13.54 10.12 0.82
C SER A 73 -14.52 10.72 1.84
N VAL A 74 -15.28 9.88 2.55
CA VAL A 74 -16.20 10.33 3.61
C VAL A 74 -15.62 9.96 4.97
N LEU A 75 -15.26 10.98 5.76
CA LEU A 75 -14.85 10.80 7.15
C LEU A 75 -16.08 10.52 8.04
N CYS A 76 -16.17 9.30 8.55
CA CYS A 76 -17.24 8.84 9.41
C CYS A 76 -16.78 8.73 10.87
N HIS A 77 -17.49 9.36 11.80
CA HIS A 77 -17.26 9.18 13.24
C HIS A 77 -17.42 7.71 13.65
N VAL A 78 -16.46 7.20 14.42
CA VAL A 78 -16.48 5.86 15.04
C VAL A 78 -16.55 5.99 16.56
N ASN A 79 -17.07 4.98 17.23
CA ASN A 79 -16.98 4.92 18.69
C ASN A 79 -15.49 4.86 19.11
N GLY A 80 -15.12 5.64 20.12
CA GLY A 80 -13.77 5.61 20.69
C GLY A 80 -13.41 4.24 21.24
N ASP A 81 -14.38 3.48 21.77
CA ASP A 81 -14.14 2.12 22.26
C ASP A 81 -13.75 1.17 21.11
N THR A 82 -14.46 1.25 19.98
CA THR A 82 -14.15 0.48 18.76
C THR A 82 -12.79 0.89 18.17
N LEU A 83 -12.42 2.17 18.28
CA LEU A 83 -11.09 2.60 17.84
C LEU A 83 -9.98 1.97 18.68
N VAL A 84 -10.17 1.80 19.99
CA VAL A 84 -9.18 1.14 20.86
C VAL A 84 -8.93 -0.29 20.39
N GLU A 85 -9.96 -1.02 20.02
CA GLU A 85 -9.85 -2.40 19.51
C GLU A 85 -9.11 -2.45 18.17
N VAL A 86 -9.39 -1.51 17.25
CA VAL A 86 -8.67 -1.43 15.97
C VAL A 86 -7.21 -1.01 16.15
N ALA A 87 -6.96 -0.02 17.02
CA ALA A 87 -5.62 0.48 17.31
C ALA A 87 -4.77 -0.58 18.03
N TYR A 88 -5.39 -1.52 18.77
CA TYR A 88 -4.68 -2.59 19.46
C TYR A 88 -3.74 -3.38 18.55
N ILE A 89 -4.05 -3.50 17.25
CA ILE A 89 -3.24 -4.27 16.29
C ILE A 89 -1.91 -3.57 15.99
N GLY A 90 -1.86 -2.24 16.02
CA GLY A 90 -0.74 -1.46 15.48
C GLY A 90 0.17 -0.78 16.49
N PHE A 91 -0.14 -0.84 17.79
CA PHE A 91 0.61 -0.12 18.84
C PHE A 91 1.11 -1.07 19.93
N ASP A 92 2.31 -0.77 20.46
CA ASP A 92 2.96 -1.56 21.51
C ASP A 92 2.28 -1.38 22.87
N ASP A 93 1.85 -0.15 23.19
CA ASP A 93 1.10 0.19 24.41
C ASP A 93 -0.08 1.10 24.06
N LEU A 94 -1.25 0.83 24.66
CA LEU A 94 -2.43 1.66 24.52
C LEU A 94 -2.92 2.13 25.89
N PHE A 95 -3.17 3.43 26.01
CA PHE A 95 -3.71 4.03 27.23
C PHE A 95 -5.12 4.56 26.97
N VAL A 96 -6.10 4.01 27.68
CA VAL A 96 -7.48 4.49 27.66
C VAL A 96 -7.69 5.40 28.86
N ILE A 97 -7.74 6.70 28.61
CA ILE A 97 -7.97 7.69 29.65
C ILE A 97 -9.47 7.93 29.78
N THR A 98 -10.02 7.68 30.96
CA THR A 98 -11.46 7.79 31.24
C THR A 98 -11.71 8.39 32.62
N THR A 99 -12.95 8.78 32.90
CA THR A 99 -13.32 9.28 34.23
C THR A 99 -13.23 8.14 35.26
N GLU A 100 -12.91 8.46 36.53
CA GLU A 100 -12.85 7.44 37.59
C GLU A 100 -14.13 6.58 37.68
N VAL A 101 -15.29 7.19 37.48
CA VAL A 101 -16.58 6.48 37.53
C VAL A 101 -16.71 5.41 36.42
N ARG A 102 -16.01 5.58 35.30
CA ARG A 102 -16.05 4.67 34.14
C ARG A 102 -14.84 3.74 34.08
N LYS A 103 -13.89 3.85 35.01
CA LYS A 103 -12.63 3.09 35.00
C LYS A 103 -12.90 1.58 35.09
N ALA A 104 -13.66 1.15 36.09
CA ALA A 104 -13.97 -0.27 36.30
C ALA A 104 -14.72 -0.90 35.11
N ASP A 105 -15.66 -0.16 34.51
CA ASP A 105 -16.37 -0.63 33.32
C ASP A 105 -15.42 -0.78 32.13
N LYS A 106 -14.50 0.16 31.93
CA LYS A 106 -13.52 0.13 30.83
C LYS A 106 -12.45 -0.93 31.02
N GLU A 107 -12.00 -1.16 32.26
CA GLU A 107 -11.10 -2.27 32.59
C GLU A 107 -11.76 -3.62 32.30
N LYS A 108 -13.07 -3.74 32.53
CA LYS A 108 -13.82 -4.92 32.15
C LYS A 108 -13.99 -5.04 30.64
N ASP A 109 -14.30 -3.95 29.94
CA ASP A 109 -14.47 -3.94 28.48
C ASP A 109 -13.17 -4.37 27.77
N PHE A 110 -12.02 -3.89 28.24
CA PHE A 110 -10.71 -4.13 27.61
C PHE A 110 -9.84 -5.16 28.33
N GLY A 111 -10.36 -5.86 29.34
CA GLY A 111 -9.56 -6.72 30.22
C GLY A 111 -8.86 -7.89 29.52
N ASN A 112 -9.30 -8.27 28.32
CA ASN A 112 -8.66 -9.29 27.50
C ASN A 112 -7.52 -8.75 26.62
N LEU A 113 -7.39 -7.42 26.51
CA LEU A 113 -6.38 -6.76 25.69
C LEU A 113 -5.17 -6.42 26.56
N ARG A 114 -4.20 -7.33 26.65
CA ARG A 114 -3.06 -7.26 27.59
C ARG A 114 -2.20 -5.99 27.50
N ARG A 115 -2.24 -5.28 26.37
CA ARG A 115 -1.49 -4.04 26.10
C ARG A 115 -2.31 -2.76 26.32
N VAL A 116 -3.57 -2.89 26.76
CA VAL A 116 -4.45 -1.75 27.05
C VAL A 116 -4.43 -1.49 28.55
N GLN A 117 -4.02 -0.27 28.91
CA GLN A 117 -4.05 0.22 30.28
C GLN A 117 -5.15 1.28 30.41
N VAL A 118 -6.07 1.09 31.35
CA VAL A 118 -7.14 2.05 31.61
C VAL A 118 -6.73 2.97 32.76
N ILE A 119 -6.65 4.27 32.46
CA ILE A 119 -6.28 5.29 33.43
C ILE A 119 -7.52 6.10 33.77
N GLY A 120 -7.93 6.05 35.04
CA GLY A 120 -8.92 6.96 35.60
C GLY A 120 -8.28 8.30 35.94
N PHE A 121 -8.97 9.41 35.67
CA PHE A 121 -8.58 10.72 36.21
C PHE A 121 -9.60 11.22 37.23
N PRO A 122 -9.14 11.85 38.34
CA PRO A 122 -9.98 12.26 39.46
C PRO A 122 -11.00 13.32 39.05
N LYS A 123 -12.16 13.33 39.75
CA LYS A 123 -13.29 14.26 39.50
C LYS A 123 -12.93 15.75 39.50
N ASN A 124 -11.80 16.14 40.11
CA ASN A 124 -11.39 17.53 40.28
C ASN A 124 -10.28 17.94 39.29
N PHE A 125 -10.39 17.54 38.02
CA PHE A 125 -9.51 18.09 36.98
C PHE A 125 -9.88 19.57 36.74
N PRO A 126 -8.91 20.51 36.66
CA PRO A 126 -9.24 21.94 36.61
C PRO A 126 -9.93 22.25 35.27
N GLY A 127 -11.24 22.43 35.31
CA GLY A 127 -12.09 22.66 34.14
C GLY A 127 -13.57 22.35 34.34
N GLU A 128 -13.96 21.66 35.42
CA GLU A 128 -15.37 21.35 35.70
C GLU A 128 -15.99 22.30 36.74
N SER A 129 -16.60 23.39 36.28
CA SER A 129 -17.73 24.02 36.98
C SER A 129 -19.03 23.56 36.34
N VAL A 130 -19.42 22.29 36.55
CA VAL A 130 -20.80 21.85 36.25
C VAL A 130 -21.29 20.95 37.36
N ASN A 131 -22.25 21.46 38.13
CA ASN A 131 -22.96 20.73 39.18
C ASN A 131 -23.71 19.53 38.57
N TRP A 132 -23.26 18.31 38.88
CA TRP A 132 -23.88 17.07 38.44
C TRP A 132 -24.88 16.56 39.48
N ASN A 133 -26.12 17.06 39.44
CA ASN A 133 -27.20 16.45 40.21
C ASN A 133 -27.81 15.29 39.41
N PHE A 134 -27.46 14.06 39.77
CA PHE A 134 -28.08 12.84 39.23
C PHE A 134 -29.21 12.38 40.15
N SER A 135 -30.36 13.02 40.02
CA SER A 135 -31.65 12.44 40.43
C SER A 135 -32.47 12.20 39.18
N ASN A 136 -32.35 10.99 38.62
CA ASN A 136 -33.46 10.24 38.04
C ASN A 136 -32.92 8.89 37.56
N LYS A 137 -33.15 7.88 38.40
CA LYS A 137 -33.20 6.48 37.97
C LYS A 137 -34.47 6.34 37.14
N GLU A 138 -34.34 6.36 35.82
CA GLU A 138 -35.31 5.68 34.96
C GLU A 138 -34.60 4.51 34.28
N SER A 139 -35.01 3.33 34.74
CA SER A 139 -34.68 2.03 34.20
C SER A 139 -35.18 1.92 32.75
N CYS A 140 -34.27 2.04 31.78
CA CYS A 140 -34.47 1.43 30.46
C CYS A 140 -33.73 0.09 30.46
N GLY A 141 -34.49 -0.99 30.26
CA GLY A 141 -34.00 -2.37 30.27
C GLY A 141 -32.77 -2.53 29.38
N LYS A 142 -31.74 -3.19 29.92
CA LYS A 142 -30.56 -3.59 29.15
C LYS A 142 -31.00 -4.56 28.06
N PRO A 143 -30.94 -4.22 26.76
CA PRO A 143 -30.95 -5.23 25.72
C PRO A 143 -29.63 -5.99 25.85
N SER A 144 -29.68 -7.31 25.70
CA SER A 144 -28.54 -8.18 25.97
C SER A 144 -27.30 -7.77 25.18
N GLN A 145 -26.29 -7.22 25.88
CA GLN A 145 -24.92 -7.08 25.38
C GLN A 145 -24.38 -8.40 24.80
N ARG A 146 -24.99 -9.55 25.13
CA ARG A 146 -24.67 -10.87 24.56
C ARG A 146 -24.82 -10.97 23.05
N GLY A 147 -25.77 -10.29 22.40
CA GLY A 147 -25.97 -10.41 20.94
C GLY A 147 -24.91 -9.66 20.13
N VAL A 148 -24.48 -8.49 20.62
CA VAL A 148 -23.43 -7.68 19.99
C VAL A 148 -22.05 -8.20 20.34
N ILE A 149 -21.85 -8.67 21.58
CA ILE A 149 -20.64 -9.40 21.97
C ILE A 149 -20.55 -10.73 21.19
N ALA A 150 -21.64 -11.42 20.87
CA ALA A 150 -21.59 -12.62 20.02
C ALA A 150 -21.25 -12.28 18.56
N CYS A 151 -21.86 -11.23 18.00
CA CYS A 151 -21.60 -10.82 16.61
C CYS A 151 -20.22 -10.14 16.43
N LEU A 152 -19.72 -9.42 17.44
CA LEU A 152 -18.34 -8.90 17.49
C LEU A 152 -17.35 -9.97 17.93
N LYS A 153 -17.73 -10.98 18.72
CA LYS A 153 -16.90 -12.18 18.90
C LYS A 153 -16.80 -12.92 17.57
N GLU A 154 -17.85 -13.12 16.80
CA GLU A 154 -17.71 -13.73 15.47
C GLU A 154 -16.90 -12.86 14.49
N ALA A 155 -16.90 -11.53 14.64
CA ALA A 155 -16.13 -10.60 13.79
C ALA A 155 -14.71 -10.25 14.29
N VAL A 156 -14.38 -10.50 15.57
CA VAL A 156 -13.12 -10.11 16.25
C VAL A 156 -12.50 -11.28 17.02
N MET A 157 -13.11 -12.47 17.04
CA MET A 157 -12.38 -13.69 17.39
C MET A 157 -11.35 -13.88 16.28
N PHE A 158 -10.09 -13.59 16.61
CA PHE A 158 -8.97 -14.03 15.81
C PHE A 158 -9.14 -15.52 15.59
N LYS A 159 -9.52 -15.89 14.37
CA LYS A 159 -9.61 -17.30 14.02
C LYS A 159 -8.23 -17.89 14.25
N THR A 160 -8.22 -18.98 15.00
CA THR A 160 -7.01 -19.73 15.30
C THR A 160 -6.93 -20.92 14.38
N TRP A 161 -5.78 -21.59 14.35
CA TRP A 161 -5.62 -22.86 13.63
C TRP A 161 -6.70 -23.89 13.99
N LYS A 162 -7.25 -23.84 15.21
CA LYS A 162 -8.30 -24.75 15.70
C LYS A 162 -9.59 -24.65 14.88
N ASP A 163 -9.91 -23.47 14.34
CA ASP A 163 -11.11 -23.22 13.54
C ASP A 163 -11.01 -23.80 12.12
N PHE A 164 -9.82 -24.26 11.75
CA PHE A 164 -9.50 -24.79 10.43
C PHE A 164 -9.03 -26.25 10.43
N VAL A 165 -9.04 -26.92 11.59
CA VAL A 165 -8.74 -28.37 11.67
C VAL A 165 -9.74 -29.14 10.80
N GLY A 166 -9.23 -29.98 9.90
CA GLY A 166 -10.05 -30.73 8.94
C GLY A 166 -10.54 -29.93 7.73
N LYS A 167 -10.28 -28.61 7.66
CA LYS A 167 -10.56 -27.78 6.47
C LYS A 167 -9.39 -27.78 5.49
N THR A 168 -9.69 -27.45 4.23
CA THR A 168 -8.71 -27.26 3.18
C THR A 168 -8.33 -25.79 3.05
N ILE A 169 -7.04 -25.47 3.18
CA ILE A 169 -6.52 -24.11 3.01
C ILE A 169 -5.57 -24.06 1.82
N ALA A 170 -5.83 -23.15 0.88
CA ALA A 170 -4.91 -22.81 -0.19
C ALA A 170 -3.93 -21.72 0.29
N VAL A 171 -2.64 -22.03 0.31
CA VAL A 171 -1.58 -21.15 0.81
C VAL A 171 -0.79 -20.61 -0.38
N LEU A 172 -0.75 -19.28 -0.52
CA LEU A 172 0.15 -18.62 -1.48
C LEU A 172 1.57 -18.63 -0.92
N VAL A 173 2.48 -19.32 -1.62
CA VAL A 173 3.84 -19.59 -1.12
C VAL A 173 4.93 -19.27 -2.12
N SER A 174 6.07 -18.83 -1.59
CA SER A 174 7.29 -18.53 -2.35
C SER A 174 8.30 -19.68 -2.36
N GLY A 175 8.11 -20.71 -1.53
CA GLY A 175 9.10 -21.79 -1.36
C GLY A 175 10.22 -21.49 -0.36
N GLY A 176 10.23 -20.31 0.26
CA GLY A 176 11.20 -19.92 1.29
C GLY A 176 10.95 -20.54 2.67
N LEU A 177 11.74 -20.08 3.66
CA LEU A 177 11.68 -20.53 5.05
C LEU A 177 10.27 -20.41 5.66
N ASP A 178 9.70 -19.21 5.67
CA ASP A 178 8.38 -18.94 6.24
C ASP A 178 7.29 -19.81 5.60
N SER A 179 7.31 -19.93 4.27
CA SER A 179 6.34 -20.77 3.55
C SER A 179 6.45 -22.24 3.96
N THR A 180 7.68 -22.75 4.06
CA THR A 180 7.96 -24.13 4.45
C THR A 180 7.52 -24.40 5.89
N ALA A 181 7.88 -23.52 6.82
CA ALA A 181 7.50 -23.62 8.23
C ALA A 181 6.00 -23.52 8.42
N ILE A 182 5.33 -22.59 7.73
CA ILE A 182 3.87 -22.41 7.78
C ILE A 182 3.13 -23.66 7.31
N ILE A 183 3.50 -24.20 6.14
CA ILE A 183 2.86 -25.42 5.62
C ILE A 183 3.03 -26.54 6.63
N LYS A 184 4.26 -26.79 7.09
CA LYS A 184 4.53 -27.88 8.03
C LYS A 184 3.75 -27.70 9.32
N TRP A 185 3.78 -26.51 9.89
CA TRP A 185 3.05 -26.20 11.12
C TRP A 185 1.54 -26.43 10.97
N MET A 186 0.93 -25.91 9.91
CA MET A 186 -0.51 -26.09 9.66
C MET A 186 -0.88 -27.57 9.48
N THR A 187 -0.05 -28.33 8.77
CA THR A 187 -0.30 -29.77 8.54
C THR A 187 -0.20 -30.59 9.82
N GLU A 188 0.77 -30.29 10.70
CA GLU A 188 0.88 -30.93 12.02
C GLU A 188 -0.32 -30.62 12.92
N LYS A 189 -0.99 -29.48 12.72
CA LYS A 189 -2.24 -29.13 13.42
C LYS A 189 -3.49 -29.78 12.79
N GLY A 190 -3.34 -30.62 11.77
CA GLY A 190 -4.45 -31.33 11.12
C GLY A 190 -5.23 -30.51 10.09
N ILE A 191 -4.62 -29.44 9.56
CA ILE A 191 -5.18 -28.64 8.46
C ILE A 191 -4.73 -29.25 7.13
N ARG A 192 -5.65 -29.42 6.18
CA ARG A 192 -5.32 -29.89 4.83
C ARG A 192 -4.79 -28.72 4.01
N VAL A 193 -3.49 -28.72 3.68
CA VAL A 193 -2.85 -27.61 3.00
C VAL A 193 -2.66 -27.89 1.51
N ILE A 194 -2.99 -26.90 0.67
CA ILE A 194 -2.69 -26.87 -0.76
C ILE A 194 -1.75 -25.69 -1.01
N ALA A 195 -0.55 -25.97 -1.50
CA ALA A 195 0.44 -24.94 -1.81
C ALA A 195 0.22 -24.41 -3.24
N ILE A 196 0.25 -23.09 -3.40
CA ILE A 196 0.17 -22.45 -4.71
C ILE A 196 1.29 -21.42 -4.83
N THR A 197 2.17 -21.64 -5.79
CA THR A 197 3.22 -20.70 -6.19
C THR A 197 2.86 -20.10 -7.53
N VAL A 198 2.99 -18.78 -7.65
CA VAL A 198 2.82 -18.06 -8.92
C VAL A 198 4.20 -17.75 -9.48
N ASP A 199 4.49 -18.27 -10.66
CA ASP A 199 5.72 -17.98 -11.41
C ASP A 199 5.62 -16.57 -12.00
N PHE A 200 6.44 -15.68 -11.45
CA PHE A 200 6.67 -14.33 -11.97
C PHE A 200 8.11 -14.16 -12.43
N ALA A 201 8.80 -15.24 -12.82
CA ALA A 201 10.23 -15.27 -13.12
C ALA A 201 11.05 -14.56 -12.03
N GLN A 202 10.88 -15.00 -10.78
CA GLN A 202 11.60 -14.48 -9.62
C GLN A 202 13.11 -14.69 -9.79
N PRO A 203 13.93 -13.63 -9.91
CA PRO A 203 15.37 -13.76 -10.20
C PRO A 203 16.21 -14.25 -9.00
N ASP A 204 15.64 -14.28 -7.80
CA ASP A 204 16.31 -14.76 -6.58
C ASP A 204 16.08 -16.25 -6.30
N GLU A 205 15.35 -16.95 -7.17
CA GLU A 205 15.11 -18.39 -7.09
C GLU A 205 15.75 -19.10 -8.28
N ASN A 206 16.59 -20.10 -8.00
CA ASN A 206 17.36 -20.80 -9.05
C ASN A 206 16.50 -21.79 -9.82
N ASP A 207 15.53 -22.42 -9.15
CA ASP A 207 14.63 -23.40 -9.75
C ASP A 207 13.23 -23.34 -9.15
N LEU A 208 12.35 -22.57 -9.81
CA LEU A 208 10.93 -22.48 -9.44
C LEU A 208 10.21 -23.82 -9.56
N SER A 209 10.66 -24.73 -10.44
CA SER A 209 10.03 -26.03 -10.66
C SER A 209 10.23 -27.00 -9.48
N ASP A 210 11.22 -26.72 -8.62
CA ASP A 210 11.47 -27.47 -7.39
C ASP A 210 10.52 -27.09 -6.25
N ILE A 211 9.92 -25.89 -6.28
CA ILE A 211 9.06 -25.39 -5.18
C ILE A 211 7.91 -26.36 -4.88
N PRO A 212 7.12 -26.86 -5.85
CA PRO A 212 6.07 -27.83 -5.57
C PRO A 212 6.57 -29.08 -4.84
N ARG A 213 7.77 -29.57 -5.16
CA ARG A 213 8.38 -30.71 -4.47
C ARG A 213 8.70 -30.37 -3.01
N ARG A 214 9.30 -29.20 -2.76
CA ARG A 214 9.60 -28.71 -1.40
C ARG A 214 8.33 -28.52 -0.57
N MET A 215 7.28 -27.94 -1.14
CA MET A 215 6.01 -27.71 -0.43
C MET A 215 5.29 -29.03 -0.11
N LYS A 216 5.36 -30.03 -0.99
CA LYS A 216 4.89 -31.39 -0.69
C LYS A 216 5.70 -32.06 0.42
N ALA A 217 7.02 -31.92 0.41
CA ALA A 217 7.87 -32.43 1.48
C ALA A 217 7.54 -31.79 2.83
N ALA A 218 7.17 -30.50 2.83
CA ALA A 218 6.69 -29.79 4.02
C ALA A 218 5.30 -30.25 4.51
N GLY A 219 4.56 -31.05 3.74
CA GLY A 219 3.27 -31.62 4.14
C GLY A 219 2.06 -31.16 3.34
N ALA A 220 2.23 -30.29 2.33
CA ALA A 220 1.12 -29.92 1.45
C ALA A 220 0.60 -31.15 0.69
N VAL A 221 -0.72 -31.33 0.66
CA VAL A 221 -1.33 -32.47 -0.03
C VAL A 221 -1.21 -32.32 -1.54
N GLU A 222 -1.37 -31.09 -2.02
CA GLU A 222 -1.17 -30.70 -3.41
C GLU A 222 -0.31 -29.44 -3.45
N ALA A 223 0.50 -29.32 -4.50
CA ALA A 223 1.33 -28.15 -4.72
C ALA A 223 1.33 -27.80 -6.20
N TYR A 224 1.04 -26.53 -6.51
CA TYR A 224 0.87 -26.02 -7.86
C TYR A 224 1.89 -24.91 -8.13
N LEU A 225 2.50 -24.94 -9.32
CA LEU A 225 3.22 -23.82 -9.90
C LEU A 225 2.39 -23.30 -11.08
N ILE A 226 2.00 -22.03 -11.03
CA ILE A 226 1.10 -21.42 -12.01
C ILE A 226 1.83 -20.26 -12.68
N ASP A 227 1.85 -20.22 -14.00
CA ASP A 227 2.39 -19.08 -14.73
C ASP A 227 1.54 -17.82 -14.52
N GLY A 228 2.17 -16.75 -14.01
CA GLY A 228 1.55 -15.45 -13.81
C GLY A 228 2.20 -14.31 -14.59
N LYS A 229 3.25 -14.58 -15.39
CA LYS A 229 4.09 -13.54 -16.01
C LYS A 229 3.29 -12.53 -16.84
N ALA A 230 2.47 -13.02 -17.77
CA ALA A 230 1.63 -12.17 -18.61
C ALA A 230 0.66 -11.30 -17.78
N LYS A 231 0.07 -11.85 -16.71
CA LYS A 231 -0.86 -11.09 -15.86
C LYS A 231 -0.15 -9.97 -15.10
N LEU A 232 1.00 -10.27 -14.52
CA LEU A 232 1.82 -9.26 -13.84
C LEU A 232 2.28 -8.18 -14.82
N ALA A 233 2.66 -8.55 -16.03
CA ALA A 233 3.06 -7.62 -17.07
C ALA A 233 1.94 -6.62 -17.40
N GLU A 234 0.70 -7.11 -17.60
CA GLU A 234 -0.46 -6.24 -17.83
C GLU A 234 -0.72 -5.27 -16.67
N TYR A 235 -0.59 -5.73 -15.43
CA TYR A 235 -0.81 -4.87 -14.27
C TYR A 235 0.33 -3.85 -14.09
N MET A 236 1.57 -4.24 -14.37
CA MET A 236 2.72 -3.34 -14.37
C MET A 236 2.60 -2.28 -15.45
N LEU A 237 2.06 -2.63 -16.63
CA LEU A 237 1.75 -1.66 -17.67
C LEU A 237 0.74 -0.61 -17.19
N LYS A 238 -0.28 -0.99 -16.40
CA LYS A 238 -1.21 0.00 -15.81
C LYS A 238 -0.50 0.96 -14.87
N VAL A 239 0.45 0.49 -14.07
CA VAL A 239 1.26 1.35 -13.20
C VAL A 239 2.10 2.33 -14.03
N ILE A 240 2.75 1.85 -15.11
CA ILE A 240 3.55 2.70 -16.01
C ILE A 240 2.66 3.73 -16.72
N GLN A 241 1.54 3.29 -17.31
CA GLN A 241 0.60 4.18 -17.99
C GLN A 241 0.06 5.26 -17.06
N GLY A 242 -0.16 4.90 -15.79
CA GLY A 242 -0.60 5.81 -14.75
C GLY A 242 0.49 6.71 -14.19
N LEU A 243 1.70 6.67 -14.73
CA LEU A 243 2.89 7.32 -14.20
C LEU A 243 3.10 7.08 -12.70
N ALA A 244 2.65 5.93 -12.18
CA ALA A 244 2.46 5.75 -10.75
C ALA A 244 3.76 5.34 -10.05
N CYS A 245 4.26 6.26 -9.22
CA CYS A 245 5.46 6.10 -8.42
C CYS A 245 5.18 6.51 -6.97
N TYR A 246 5.48 5.65 -6.00
CA TYR A 246 5.18 5.90 -4.59
C TYR A 246 6.36 6.55 -3.87
N ASP A 247 6.06 7.62 -3.10
CA ASP A 247 7.04 8.43 -2.37
C ASP A 247 8.26 8.86 -3.23
N GLY A 248 8.05 8.97 -4.55
CA GLY A 248 8.97 9.58 -5.51
C GLY A 248 9.89 8.63 -6.29
N ARG A 249 10.16 7.40 -5.83
CA ARG A 249 11.06 6.46 -6.52
C ARG A 249 10.57 5.02 -6.67
N TYR A 250 9.61 4.57 -5.86
CA TYR A 250 9.19 3.18 -5.85
C TYR A 250 8.12 2.90 -6.90
N MET A 251 8.46 2.06 -7.88
CA MET A 251 7.61 1.67 -9.02
C MET A 251 6.55 0.60 -8.69
N LEU A 252 6.24 0.39 -7.41
CA LEU A 252 5.13 -0.46 -6.95
C LEU A 252 5.26 -1.94 -7.35
N THR A 253 6.46 -2.42 -7.64
CA THR A 253 6.75 -3.76 -8.20
C THR A 253 6.22 -4.89 -7.30
N THR A 254 6.63 -4.95 -6.03
CA THR A 254 6.04 -5.88 -5.04
C THR A 254 4.54 -5.64 -4.83
N SER A 255 4.13 -4.37 -4.75
CA SER A 255 2.74 -4.03 -4.45
C SER A 255 1.81 -4.68 -5.47
N ILE A 256 2.03 -4.40 -6.76
CA ILE A 256 1.21 -4.89 -7.86
C ILE A 256 1.34 -6.41 -8.04
N ALA A 257 2.51 -6.98 -7.77
CA ALA A 257 2.73 -8.43 -7.80
C ALA A 257 1.81 -9.17 -6.81
N ARG A 258 1.52 -8.62 -5.63
CA ARG A 258 0.60 -9.28 -4.67
C ARG A 258 -0.84 -9.34 -5.20
N MET A 259 -1.31 -8.26 -5.83
CA MET A 259 -2.64 -8.28 -6.46
C MET A 259 -2.70 -9.23 -7.65
N ALA A 260 -1.64 -9.28 -8.46
CA ALA A 260 -1.51 -10.24 -9.55
C ALA A 260 -1.51 -11.68 -9.02
N ALA A 261 -0.78 -11.97 -7.95
CA ALA A 261 -0.68 -13.32 -7.38
C ALA A 261 -2.05 -13.86 -6.96
N VAL A 262 -2.85 -13.05 -6.25
CA VAL A 262 -4.22 -13.43 -5.87
C VAL A 262 -5.07 -13.69 -7.10
N ALA A 263 -5.05 -12.79 -8.08
CA ALA A 263 -5.85 -12.91 -9.28
C ALA A 263 -5.48 -14.16 -10.13
N VAL A 264 -4.19 -14.48 -10.22
CA VAL A 264 -3.69 -15.65 -10.96
C VAL A 264 -3.98 -16.95 -10.22
N ALA A 265 -3.84 -16.97 -8.90
CA ALA A 265 -4.06 -18.17 -8.10
C ALA A 265 -5.55 -18.51 -7.92
N LEU A 266 -6.44 -17.50 -7.96
CA LEU A 266 -7.86 -17.67 -7.64
C LEU A 266 -8.58 -18.78 -8.42
N PRO A 267 -8.42 -18.94 -9.76
CA PRO A 267 -9.01 -20.06 -10.48
C PRO A 267 -8.60 -21.43 -9.92
N THR A 268 -7.33 -21.60 -9.54
CA THR A 268 -6.84 -22.83 -8.92
C THR A 268 -7.39 -23.01 -7.52
N ILE A 269 -7.41 -21.94 -6.70
CA ILE A 269 -8.01 -21.94 -5.35
C ILE A 269 -9.47 -22.43 -5.41
N ARG A 270 -10.24 -21.96 -6.40
CA ARG A 270 -11.62 -22.40 -6.61
C ARG A 270 -11.70 -23.85 -7.07
N LYS A 271 -10.86 -24.24 -8.03
CA LYS A 271 -10.84 -25.60 -8.58
C LYS A 271 -10.58 -26.66 -7.51
N VAL A 272 -9.69 -26.36 -6.56
CA VAL A 272 -9.34 -27.29 -5.47
C VAL A 272 -10.36 -27.30 -4.33
N GLY A 273 -11.37 -26.43 -4.38
CA GLY A 273 -12.41 -26.36 -3.36
C GLY A 273 -11.89 -25.95 -1.98
N ALA A 274 -10.93 -25.03 -1.91
CA ALA A 274 -10.41 -24.56 -0.63
C ALA A 274 -11.47 -23.81 0.18
N ASP A 275 -11.56 -24.12 1.47
CA ASP A 275 -12.45 -23.45 2.43
C ASP A 275 -11.91 -22.06 2.83
N ALA A 276 -10.58 -21.91 2.79
CA ALA A 276 -9.91 -20.66 3.12
C ALA A 276 -8.61 -20.48 2.31
N VAL A 277 -8.10 -19.25 2.34
CA VAL A 277 -6.81 -18.86 1.76
C VAL A 277 -5.86 -18.43 2.87
N SER A 278 -4.56 -18.56 2.62
CA SER A 278 -3.49 -18.12 3.52
C SER A 278 -2.30 -17.54 2.76
N HIS A 279 -1.44 -16.81 3.47
CA HIS A 279 -0.18 -16.27 2.99
C HIS A 279 0.85 -16.15 4.13
N GLY A 280 2.13 -16.03 3.76
CA GLY A 280 3.24 -15.91 4.71
C GLY A 280 3.60 -14.49 5.17
N SER A 281 2.87 -13.45 4.77
CA SER A 281 3.19 -12.07 5.14
C SER A 281 3.09 -11.81 6.66
N THR A 282 4.08 -11.11 7.22
CA THR A 282 4.12 -10.75 8.64
C THR A 282 3.11 -9.64 9.01
N GLY A 283 2.79 -9.53 10.31
CA GLY A 283 1.88 -8.52 10.84
C GLY A 283 2.35 -7.05 10.75
N LYS A 284 3.60 -6.80 10.37
CA LYS A 284 4.18 -5.45 10.23
C LYS A 284 4.36 -5.00 8.77
N GLY A 285 4.21 -5.92 7.82
CA GLY A 285 4.36 -5.66 6.39
C GLY A 285 3.10 -5.07 5.76
N ASN A 286 3.28 -4.39 4.62
CA ASN A 286 2.13 -3.95 3.80
C ASN A 286 1.48 -5.14 3.06
N ASP A 287 2.21 -6.23 2.84
CA ASP A 287 1.76 -7.34 1.99
C ASP A 287 0.55 -8.09 2.56
N GLN A 288 0.41 -8.19 3.89
CA GLN A 288 -0.81 -8.73 4.50
C GLN A 288 -2.05 -7.96 4.01
N ILE A 289 -1.98 -6.62 3.98
CA ILE A 289 -3.08 -5.76 3.56
C ILE A 289 -3.36 -5.97 2.07
N ARG A 290 -2.30 -6.10 1.27
CA ARG A 290 -2.41 -6.24 -0.19
C ARG A 290 -3.03 -7.57 -0.60
N PHE A 291 -2.58 -8.68 -0.03
CA PHE A 291 -3.17 -10.00 -0.28
C PHE A 291 -4.62 -10.07 0.19
N GLU A 292 -4.91 -9.60 1.40
CA GLU A 292 -6.25 -9.68 1.99
C GLU A 292 -7.26 -8.78 1.28
N LEU A 293 -6.91 -7.53 0.97
CA LEU A 293 -7.81 -6.64 0.24
C LEU A 293 -8.02 -7.12 -1.21
N ALA A 294 -6.99 -7.68 -1.85
CA ALA A 294 -7.14 -8.28 -3.16
C ALA A 294 -8.08 -9.48 -3.13
N LEU A 295 -7.94 -10.37 -2.15
CA LEU A 295 -8.82 -11.53 -2.00
C LEU A 295 -10.25 -11.08 -1.69
N ALA A 296 -10.44 -10.16 -0.73
CA ALA A 296 -11.75 -9.65 -0.38
C ALA A 296 -12.47 -8.97 -1.56
N ALA A 297 -11.72 -8.33 -2.46
CA ALA A 297 -12.29 -7.72 -3.66
C ALA A 297 -12.67 -8.75 -4.74
N LEU A 298 -11.89 -9.83 -4.90
CA LEU A 298 -12.07 -10.80 -6.00
C LEU A 298 -12.88 -12.05 -5.60
N ALA A 299 -12.89 -12.40 -4.32
CA ALA A 299 -13.50 -13.61 -3.77
C ALA A 299 -13.95 -13.37 -2.31
N PRO A 300 -14.92 -12.48 -2.07
CA PRO A 300 -15.37 -12.09 -0.72
C PRO A 300 -15.97 -13.23 0.10
N ASP A 301 -16.33 -14.34 -0.54
CA ASP A 301 -16.88 -15.55 0.08
C ASP A 301 -15.80 -16.52 0.59
N LEU A 302 -14.53 -16.36 0.20
CA LEU A 302 -13.42 -17.17 0.73
C LEU A 302 -12.96 -16.62 2.08
N GLU A 303 -12.78 -17.50 3.06
CA GLU A 303 -12.19 -17.13 4.34
C GLU A 303 -10.67 -16.90 4.21
N MET A 304 -10.10 -16.09 5.10
CA MET A 304 -8.65 -15.91 5.22
C MET A 304 -8.16 -16.40 6.58
N TYR A 305 -7.07 -17.15 6.59
CA TYR A 305 -6.32 -17.51 7.78
C TYR A 305 -4.85 -17.16 7.62
N VAL A 306 -4.28 -16.38 8.55
CA VAL A 306 -2.88 -15.92 8.47
C VAL A 306 -2.14 -16.37 9.74
N PRO A 307 -1.23 -17.36 9.66
CA PRO A 307 -0.50 -17.87 10.83
C PRO A 307 0.26 -16.79 11.60
N TRP A 308 0.84 -15.79 10.92
CA TRP A 308 1.50 -14.64 11.56
C TRP A 308 0.59 -13.73 12.42
N ARG A 309 -0.71 -14.01 12.49
CA ARG A 309 -1.66 -13.38 13.42
C ARG A 309 -2.21 -14.36 14.47
N ASP A 310 -1.80 -15.63 14.41
CA ASP A 310 -2.12 -16.63 15.40
C ASP A 310 -1.05 -16.63 16.50
N GLN A 311 -1.45 -16.37 17.74
CA GLN A 311 -0.52 -16.32 18.86
C GLN A 311 0.21 -17.66 19.05
N SER A 312 -0.41 -18.80 18.74
CA SER A 312 0.25 -20.10 18.85
C SER A 312 1.42 -20.23 17.85
N PHE A 313 1.25 -19.71 16.63
CA PHE A 313 2.33 -19.71 15.65
C PHE A 313 3.44 -18.75 16.06
N ILE A 314 3.11 -17.56 16.57
CA ILE A 314 4.11 -16.58 17.04
C ILE A 314 4.90 -17.14 18.24
N ASP A 315 4.22 -17.79 19.18
CA ASP A 315 4.87 -18.36 20.37
C ASP A 315 5.77 -19.56 20.00
N GLU A 316 5.38 -20.37 19.02
CA GLU A 316 6.14 -21.55 18.58
C GLU A 316 7.26 -21.20 17.57
N LEU A 317 7.01 -20.27 16.64
CA LEU A 317 7.80 -20.03 15.42
C LEU A 317 7.96 -18.53 15.06
N GLY A 318 7.77 -17.62 16.01
CA GLY A 318 7.79 -16.17 15.74
C GLY A 318 9.16 -15.60 15.34
N GLY A 319 10.24 -16.35 15.54
CA GLY A 319 11.60 -15.96 15.17
C GLY A 319 12.20 -16.84 14.07
N ARG A 320 13.13 -16.24 13.31
CA ARG A 320 13.84 -16.90 12.21
C ARG A 320 14.66 -18.12 12.70
N PRO A 321 15.42 -18.06 13.82
CA PRO A 321 16.14 -19.23 14.33
C PRO A 321 15.21 -20.39 14.69
N GLU A 322 14.07 -20.09 15.32
CA GLU A 322 13.06 -21.08 15.70
C GLU A 322 12.49 -21.79 14.46
N MET A 323 12.17 -21.04 13.40
CA MET A 323 11.72 -21.62 12.12
C MET A 323 12.77 -22.49 11.44
N ILE A 324 14.05 -22.08 11.46
CA ILE A 324 15.17 -22.86 10.90
C ILE A 324 15.26 -24.19 11.62
N HIS A 325 15.36 -24.16 12.95
CA HIS A 325 15.46 -25.37 13.76
C HIS A 325 14.24 -26.28 13.61
N TYR A 326 13.05 -25.68 13.52
CA TYR A 326 11.82 -26.42 13.25
C TYR A 326 11.87 -27.16 11.91
N CYS A 327 12.30 -26.49 10.83
CA CYS A 327 12.44 -27.12 9.52
C CYS A 327 13.51 -28.24 9.53
N GLU A 328 14.65 -28.00 10.16
CA GLU A 328 15.74 -28.99 10.30
C GLU A 328 15.31 -30.24 11.06
N ASN A 329 14.54 -30.09 12.15
CA ASN A 329 14.03 -31.21 12.94
C ASN A 329 13.10 -32.14 12.13
N PHE A 330 12.43 -31.60 11.10
CA PHE A 330 11.61 -32.37 10.16
C PHE A 330 12.35 -32.77 8.88
N GLY A 331 13.66 -32.51 8.79
CA GLY A 331 14.47 -32.83 7.61
C GLY A 331 14.06 -32.02 6.36
N LEU A 332 13.48 -30.84 6.53
CA LEU A 332 13.03 -30.00 5.42
C LEU A 332 14.19 -29.16 4.86
N VAL A 333 14.33 -29.19 3.54
CA VAL A 333 15.37 -28.42 2.83
C VAL A 333 14.94 -26.96 2.75
N ILE A 334 15.72 -26.08 3.36
CA ILE A 334 15.53 -24.62 3.32
C ILE A 334 16.77 -23.94 2.73
N SER A 335 16.55 -22.88 1.94
CA SER A 335 17.62 -22.06 1.37
C SER A 335 18.13 -20.97 2.32
N ALA A 336 17.38 -20.69 3.38
CA ALA A 336 17.69 -19.65 4.34
C ALA A 336 18.79 -20.11 5.31
N THR A 337 19.90 -19.39 5.34
CA THR A 337 20.92 -19.49 6.39
C THR A 337 20.70 -18.42 7.46
N LEU A 338 21.30 -18.62 8.64
CA LEU A 338 21.35 -17.64 9.72
C LEU A 338 22.12 -16.36 9.33
N GLU A 339 22.99 -16.44 8.32
CA GLU A 339 23.94 -15.40 7.94
C GLU A 339 23.43 -14.41 6.89
N GLN A 340 22.20 -14.57 6.37
CA GLN A 340 21.68 -13.63 5.38
C GLN A 340 21.49 -12.23 6.00
N PRO A 341 22.16 -11.19 5.47
CA PRO A 341 22.23 -9.88 6.12
C PRO A 341 20.93 -9.06 6.03
N TYR A 342 20.04 -9.40 5.09
CA TYR A 342 18.78 -8.74 4.81
C TYR A 342 17.82 -9.70 4.07
N SER A 343 16.56 -9.31 3.89
CA SER A 343 15.53 -10.06 3.19
C SER A 343 15.36 -9.56 1.75
N THR A 344 15.05 -10.47 0.83
CA THR A 344 14.68 -10.15 -0.56
C THR A 344 13.25 -10.55 -0.88
N ASP A 345 12.64 -9.79 -1.79
CA ASP A 345 11.39 -10.15 -2.44
C ASP A 345 11.49 -9.79 -3.92
N ALA A 346 11.39 -10.80 -4.79
CA ALA A 346 11.65 -10.63 -6.20
C ALA A 346 10.50 -11.12 -7.10
N ASN A 347 10.42 -10.50 -8.26
CA ASN A 347 9.65 -10.89 -9.44
C ASN A 347 10.30 -10.22 -10.65
N PHE A 348 9.92 -10.58 -11.88
CA PHE A 348 10.55 -9.98 -13.06
C PHE A 348 10.36 -8.45 -13.14
N ALA A 349 9.34 -7.86 -12.51
CA ALA A 349 9.12 -6.42 -12.57
C ALA A 349 10.08 -5.66 -11.62
N GLY A 350 10.55 -6.31 -10.56
CA GLY A 350 11.57 -5.76 -9.67
C GLY A 350 11.85 -6.61 -8.44
N LEU A 351 12.88 -6.20 -7.70
CA LEU A 351 13.38 -6.85 -6.50
C LEU A 351 13.58 -5.80 -5.39
N THR A 352 13.16 -6.14 -4.18
CA THR A 352 13.33 -5.31 -2.98
C THR A 352 14.26 -5.97 -1.98
N HIS A 353 15.21 -5.19 -1.46
CA HIS A 353 16.08 -5.55 -0.34
C HIS A 353 15.65 -4.75 0.90
N GLU A 354 15.32 -5.43 1.99
CA GLU A 354 14.88 -4.79 3.24
C GLU A 354 15.28 -5.58 4.50
N ALA A 355 15.02 -5.01 5.68
CA ALA A 355 15.30 -5.61 6.99
C ALA A 355 16.79 -5.85 7.29
N GLY A 356 17.07 -6.44 8.46
CA GLY A 356 18.41 -6.79 8.89
C GLY A 356 19.34 -5.58 8.98
N ILE A 357 20.51 -5.66 8.35
CA ILE A 357 21.50 -4.58 8.40
C ILE A 357 21.01 -3.29 7.72
N LEU A 358 20.03 -3.36 6.80
CA LEU A 358 19.53 -2.22 6.04
C LEU A 358 18.60 -1.31 6.86
N GLU A 359 18.08 -1.79 8.00
CA GLU A 359 17.28 -0.98 8.92
C GLU A 359 18.09 0.18 9.54
N LYS A 360 19.42 0.01 9.65
CA LYS A 360 20.33 1.07 10.06
C LYS A 360 20.53 2.02 8.88
N LEU A 361 20.08 3.26 9.04
CA LEU A 361 20.24 4.32 8.03
C LEU A 361 21.72 4.64 7.72
N THR A 362 22.64 4.21 8.58
CA THR A 362 24.09 4.34 8.38
C THR A 362 24.70 3.22 7.52
N THR A 363 23.94 2.16 7.21
CA THR A 363 24.39 1.11 6.30
C THR A 363 24.29 1.62 4.86
N ALA A 364 25.41 1.60 4.14
CA ALA A 364 25.48 2.03 2.75
C ALA A 364 24.76 1.05 1.81
N THR A 365 24.26 1.56 0.68
CA THR A 365 23.64 0.76 -0.38
C THR A 365 24.61 -0.28 -0.96
N SER A 366 25.93 -0.04 -0.91
CA SER A 366 26.96 -1.00 -1.33
C SER A 366 27.01 -2.29 -0.50
N ALA A 367 26.31 -2.34 0.63
CA ALA A 367 26.12 -3.59 1.38
C ALA A 367 25.17 -4.56 0.65
N VAL A 368 24.40 -4.08 -0.33
CA VAL A 368 23.49 -4.89 -1.14
C VAL A 368 24.23 -5.49 -2.32
N LYS A 369 24.10 -6.81 -2.47
CA LYS A 369 24.42 -7.52 -3.70
C LYS A 369 23.21 -7.52 -4.62
N PHE A 370 23.30 -6.74 -5.70
CA PHE A 370 22.27 -6.66 -6.72
C PHE A 370 22.14 -7.97 -7.51
N VAL A 371 20.91 -8.32 -7.89
CA VAL A 371 20.59 -9.57 -8.57
C VAL A 371 20.12 -9.33 -10.00
N MET A 372 19.42 -8.21 -10.25
CA MET A 372 18.82 -7.90 -11.55
C MET A 372 19.76 -7.09 -12.45
N GLY A 373 20.96 -6.72 -11.99
CA GLY A 373 21.91 -5.94 -12.77
C GLY A 373 23.19 -5.58 -12.01
N ASN A 374 24.01 -4.75 -12.66
CA ASN A 374 25.25 -4.25 -12.12
C ASN A 374 25.03 -2.99 -11.27
N SER A 375 25.93 -2.75 -10.31
CA SER A 375 26.03 -1.41 -9.72
C SER A 375 26.50 -0.40 -10.78
N PRO A 376 26.20 0.91 -10.65
CA PRO A 376 26.74 1.92 -11.57
C PRO A 376 28.27 1.94 -11.65
N PHE A 377 28.96 1.48 -10.60
CA PHE A 377 30.43 1.40 -10.57
C PHE A 377 30.97 0.20 -11.35
N ASP A 378 30.19 -0.88 -11.45
CA ASP A 378 30.59 -2.12 -12.12
C ASP A 378 30.03 -2.24 -13.55
N ALA A 379 29.07 -1.39 -13.92
CA ALA A 379 28.48 -1.38 -15.25
C ALA A 379 29.53 -1.06 -16.34
N PRO A 380 29.39 -1.61 -17.57
CA PRO A 380 30.38 -1.43 -18.63
C PRO A 380 30.67 0.03 -18.97
N ASP A 381 31.92 0.31 -19.31
CA ASP A 381 32.37 1.62 -19.82
C ASP A 381 32.05 1.77 -21.33
N LYS A 382 30.82 1.42 -21.72
CA LYS A 382 30.36 1.43 -23.10
C LYS A 382 28.88 1.80 -23.15
N LYS A 383 28.54 2.72 -24.06
CA LYS A 383 27.15 3.07 -24.33
C LYS A 383 26.41 1.90 -24.99
N THR A 384 25.23 1.58 -24.47
CA THR A 384 24.34 0.57 -25.03
C THR A 384 23.10 1.24 -25.62
N ARG A 385 22.89 1.13 -26.92
CA ARG A 385 21.72 1.72 -27.59
C ARG A 385 20.52 0.79 -27.48
N VAL A 386 19.36 1.36 -27.17
CA VAL A 386 18.08 0.65 -27.12
C VAL A 386 16.96 1.51 -27.70
N LYS A 387 16.11 0.92 -28.53
CA LYS A 387 14.88 1.53 -29.07
C LYS A 387 13.67 0.82 -28.50
N ILE A 388 12.71 1.58 -27.98
CA ILE A 388 11.44 1.05 -27.45
C ILE A 388 10.29 1.65 -28.25
N ILE A 389 9.45 0.79 -28.83
CA ILE A 389 8.34 1.18 -29.70
C ILE A 389 7.03 0.99 -28.96
N PHE A 390 6.18 2.01 -28.98
CA PHE A 390 4.88 2.05 -28.32
C PHE A 390 3.74 2.12 -29.33
N LYS A 391 2.63 1.46 -28.99
CA LYS A 391 1.34 1.57 -29.67
C LYS A 391 0.23 1.69 -28.65
N ALA A 392 -0.53 2.78 -28.70
CA ALA A 392 -1.61 3.09 -27.75
C ALA A 392 -1.19 2.90 -26.27
N GLY A 393 0.03 3.35 -25.95
CA GLY A 393 0.60 3.34 -24.61
C GLY A 393 1.11 1.99 -24.13
N ARG A 394 1.14 0.97 -25.00
CA ARG A 394 1.75 -0.33 -24.74
C ARG A 394 3.09 -0.42 -25.49
N PRO A 395 4.20 -0.83 -24.84
CA PRO A 395 5.39 -1.19 -25.58
C PRO A 395 5.14 -2.48 -26.36
N VAL A 396 5.48 -2.49 -27.65
CA VAL A 396 5.19 -3.60 -28.57
C VAL A 396 6.44 -4.20 -29.20
N ALA A 397 7.57 -3.49 -29.18
CA ALA A 397 8.83 -3.97 -29.73
C ALA A 397 10.03 -3.31 -29.03
N VAL A 398 11.16 -4.02 -29.05
CA VAL A 398 12.48 -3.56 -28.62
C VAL A 398 13.46 -3.77 -29.76
N ASN A 399 14.21 -2.74 -30.14
CA ASN A 399 15.14 -2.77 -31.28
C ASN A 399 14.50 -3.35 -32.55
N ASP A 400 13.30 -2.89 -32.87
CA ASP A 400 12.50 -3.30 -34.03
C ASP A 400 12.07 -4.79 -34.05
N VAL A 401 12.23 -5.51 -32.95
CA VAL A 401 11.73 -6.89 -32.78
C VAL A 401 10.45 -6.87 -31.95
N GLU A 402 9.33 -7.29 -32.55
CA GLU A 402 8.04 -7.46 -31.86
C GLU A 402 8.10 -8.60 -30.84
N MET A 403 7.52 -8.37 -29.67
CA MET A 403 7.56 -9.30 -28.53
C MET A 403 6.31 -9.13 -27.67
N ASN A 404 5.98 -10.15 -26.88
CA ASN A 404 4.96 -10.02 -25.85
C ASN A 404 5.46 -9.15 -24.69
N LEU A 405 4.54 -8.62 -23.88
CA LEU A 405 4.88 -7.59 -22.90
C LEU A 405 5.81 -8.09 -21.79
N GLU A 406 5.60 -9.31 -21.31
CA GLU A 406 6.49 -9.98 -20.36
C GLU A 406 7.88 -10.21 -20.95
N GLU A 407 7.98 -10.57 -22.23
CA GLU A 407 9.25 -10.74 -22.94
C GLU A 407 9.98 -9.41 -23.12
N ILE A 408 9.24 -8.31 -23.36
CA ILE A 408 9.78 -6.95 -23.39
C ILE A 408 10.39 -6.60 -22.04
N PHE A 409 9.66 -6.81 -20.93
CA PHE A 409 10.20 -6.52 -19.60
C PHE A 409 11.44 -7.37 -19.28
N LEU A 410 11.43 -8.66 -19.61
CA LEU A 410 12.57 -9.55 -19.40
C LEU A 410 13.79 -9.16 -20.26
N THR A 411 13.57 -8.83 -21.53
CA THR A 411 14.63 -8.36 -22.44
C THR A 411 15.22 -7.05 -21.95
N LEU A 412 14.37 -6.10 -21.55
CA LEU A 412 14.82 -4.82 -21.03
C LEU A 412 15.46 -4.95 -19.65
N ASN A 413 15.09 -5.92 -18.81
CA ASN A 413 15.80 -6.19 -17.57
C ASN A 413 17.27 -6.53 -17.83
N ALA A 414 17.56 -7.38 -18.82
CA ALA A 414 18.94 -7.72 -19.17
C ALA A 414 19.72 -6.49 -19.65
N ILE A 415 19.17 -5.75 -20.62
CA ILE A 415 19.81 -4.56 -21.21
C ILE A 415 20.02 -3.45 -20.17
N ALA A 416 18.96 -3.09 -19.44
CA ALA A 416 18.98 -2.03 -18.44
C ALA A 416 19.80 -2.41 -17.21
N GLY A 417 19.70 -3.68 -16.76
CA GLY A 417 20.43 -4.20 -15.62
C GLY A 417 21.94 -4.22 -15.87
N GLU A 418 22.40 -4.64 -17.04
CA GLU A 418 23.82 -4.59 -17.41
C GLU A 418 24.38 -3.16 -17.34
N ASN A 419 23.56 -2.17 -17.72
CA ASN A 419 23.89 -0.74 -17.72
C ASN A 419 23.50 -0.01 -16.42
N ALA A 420 23.15 -0.73 -15.34
CA ALA A 420 22.78 -0.20 -14.02
C ALA A 420 21.57 0.77 -14.00
N ILE A 421 20.71 0.76 -15.01
CA ILE A 421 19.47 1.57 -15.00
C ILE A 421 18.50 0.96 -13.98
N GLY A 422 17.99 1.79 -13.05
CA GLY A 422 17.00 1.35 -12.06
C GLY A 422 17.54 0.37 -11.02
N ILE A 423 18.85 0.34 -10.79
CA ILE A 423 19.52 -0.49 -9.78
C ILE A 423 19.90 0.34 -8.55
N GLY A 424 19.67 -0.20 -7.36
CA GLY A 424 20.10 0.42 -6.10
C GLY A 424 19.30 1.66 -5.69
N LEU A 425 18.01 1.71 -6.03
CA LEU A 425 17.13 2.80 -5.64
C LEU A 425 16.85 2.75 -4.13
N ASP A 426 17.63 3.49 -3.34
CA ASP A 426 17.47 3.60 -1.89
C ASP A 426 16.35 4.58 -1.53
N GLN A 427 15.38 4.11 -0.75
CA GLN A 427 14.19 4.89 -0.41
C GLN A 427 13.74 4.64 1.03
N ILE A 428 13.38 5.74 1.71
CA ILE A 428 12.59 5.70 2.95
C ILE A 428 11.14 5.96 2.58
N GLU A 429 10.28 4.98 2.82
CA GLU A 429 8.87 5.00 2.45
C GLU A 429 7.95 5.07 3.67
N ASN A 430 6.74 5.58 3.45
CA ASN A 430 5.67 5.54 4.43
C ASN A 430 4.82 4.27 4.22
N ARG A 431 4.86 3.33 5.17
CA ARG A 431 3.99 2.14 5.18
C ARG A 431 2.54 2.52 5.45
N VAL A 432 1.62 1.68 5.00
CA VAL A 432 0.16 1.88 5.17
C VAL A 432 -0.21 1.99 6.65
N LEU A 433 0.51 1.28 7.51
CA LEU A 433 0.35 1.29 8.96
C LEU A 433 0.92 2.55 9.65
N GLY A 434 1.44 3.53 8.89
CA GLY A 434 2.00 4.77 9.42
C GLY A 434 3.45 4.69 9.89
N LEU A 435 4.10 3.53 9.72
CA LEU A 435 5.53 3.33 10.01
C LEU A 435 6.39 3.77 8.83
N LYS A 436 7.60 4.23 9.10
CA LYS A 436 8.63 4.38 8.06
C LYS A 436 9.42 3.10 7.91
N SER A 437 9.82 2.79 6.68
CA SER A 437 10.69 1.67 6.36
C SER A 437 11.69 2.11 5.30
N ARG A 438 12.88 1.51 5.30
CA ARG A 438 13.89 1.72 4.27
C ARG A 438 13.96 0.47 3.41
N GLY A 439 13.85 0.65 2.10
CA GLY A 439 14.01 -0.41 1.11
C GLY A 439 14.96 0.04 0.01
N ILE A 440 15.76 -0.89 -0.50
CA ILE A 440 16.61 -0.68 -1.67
C ILE A 440 16.03 -1.51 -2.81
N TYR A 441 15.74 -0.86 -3.94
CA TYR A 441 15.00 -1.47 -5.03
C TYR A 441 15.84 -1.66 -6.30
N GLU A 442 15.55 -2.73 -7.03
CA GLU A 442 16.00 -3.01 -8.40
C GLU A 442 14.76 -3.15 -9.30
N SER A 443 14.68 -2.41 -10.40
CA SER A 443 13.58 -2.56 -11.36
C SER A 443 13.99 -2.13 -12.77
N PRO A 444 15.02 -2.76 -13.36
CA PRO A 444 15.71 -2.24 -14.53
C PRO A 444 14.80 -2.09 -15.77
N GLY A 445 14.11 -3.15 -16.17
CA GLY A 445 13.22 -3.12 -17.34
C GLY A 445 12.02 -2.20 -17.15
N VAL A 446 11.38 -2.25 -15.98
CA VAL A 446 10.25 -1.37 -15.63
C VAL A 446 10.68 0.10 -15.64
N THR A 447 11.82 0.42 -15.05
CA THR A 447 12.37 1.78 -15.01
C THR A 447 12.68 2.28 -16.42
N LEU A 448 13.29 1.45 -17.27
CA LEU A 448 13.62 1.83 -18.63
C LEU A 448 12.36 2.07 -19.49
N VAL A 449 11.35 1.20 -19.41
CA VAL A 449 10.05 1.43 -20.07
C VAL A 449 9.40 2.71 -19.55
N PHE A 450 9.44 2.96 -18.25
CA PHE A 450 8.87 4.15 -17.63
C PHE A 450 9.55 5.45 -18.10
N ILE A 451 10.89 5.45 -18.20
CA ILE A 451 11.67 6.57 -18.75
C ILE A 451 11.23 6.86 -20.19
N ALA A 452 11.22 5.84 -21.06
CA ALA A 452 10.81 6.02 -22.45
C ALA A 452 9.34 6.47 -22.57
N TYR A 453 8.45 5.91 -21.73
CA TYR A 453 7.05 6.31 -21.69
C TYR A 453 6.86 7.77 -21.24
N LEU A 454 7.61 8.25 -20.23
CA LEU A 454 7.58 9.64 -19.80
C LEU A 454 8.03 10.61 -20.91
N ILE A 455 9.06 10.24 -21.68
CA ILE A 455 9.53 11.01 -22.84
C ILE A 455 8.42 11.10 -23.90
N MET A 456 7.77 9.98 -24.22
CA MET A 456 6.64 9.97 -25.15
C MET A 456 5.47 10.81 -24.66
N VAL A 457 5.13 10.75 -23.37
CA VAL A 457 4.10 11.62 -22.77
C VAL A 457 4.46 13.09 -22.96
N GLY A 458 5.73 13.47 -22.83
CA GLY A 458 6.18 14.86 -22.98
C GLY A 458 6.00 15.44 -24.39
N VAL A 459 6.01 14.61 -25.44
CA VAL A 459 5.83 15.08 -26.83
C VAL A 459 4.41 14.88 -27.37
N ILE A 460 3.56 14.11 -26.68
CA ILE A 460 2.20 13.75 -27.14
C ILE A 460 1.08 14.37 -26.29
N ILE A 461 1.30 14.59 -25.00
CA ILE A 461 0.25 15.07 -24.08
C ILE A 461 0.41 16.58 -23.86
N ASP A 462 -0.68 17.33 -24.02
CA ASP A 462 -0.71 18.78 -23.77
C ASP A 462 -0.58 19.11 -22.28
N ASP A 463 -0.31 20.38 -21.97
CA ASP A 463 -0.01 20.86 -20.61
C ASP A 463 -1.17 20.64 -19.61
N GLU A 464 -2.41 20.93 -20.00
CA GLU A 464 -3.57 20.79 -19.12
C GLU A 464 -3.83 19.30 -18.84
N SER A 465 -3.85 18.46 -19.88
CA SER A 465 -3.99 17.01 -19.73
C SER A 465 -2.85 16.41 -18.89
N ARG A 466 -1.62 16.93 -19.02
CA ARG A 466 -0.47 16.49 -18.24
C ARG A 466 -0.65 16.78 -16.75
N LEU A 467 -1.13 17.96 -16.39
CA LEU A 467 -1.44 18.31 -15.00
C LEU A 467 -2.43 17.32 -14.37
N TYR A 468 -3.51 16.99 -15.08
CA TYR A 468 -4.49 15.99 -14.60
C TYR A 468 -3.90 14.59 -14.48
N LEU A 469 -3.04 14.18 -15.42
CA LEU A 469 -2.35 12.89 -15.36
C LEU A 469 -1.43 12.81 -14.13
N ASP A 470 -0.70 13.88 -13.81
CA ASP A 470 0.20 13.93 -12.65
C ASP A 470 -0.57 13.86 -11.31
N ILE A 471 -1.74 14.50 -11.21
CA ILE A 471 -2.62 14.39 -10.03
C ILE A 471 -3.15 12.96 -9.90
N THR A 472 -3.65 12.41 -11.01
CA THR A 472 -4.21 11.05 -11.09
C THR A 472 -3.17 9.99 -10.76
N SER A 473 -1.93 10.20 -11.22
CA SER A 473 -0.77 9.35 -10.93
C SER A 473 -0.56 9.17 -9.43
N ARG A 474 -0.49 10.28 -8.68
CA ARG A 474 -0.27 10.24 -7.23
C ARG A 474 -1.38 9.49 -6.49
N MET A 475 -2.64 9.71 -6.90
CA MET A 475 -3.78 9.01 -6.33
C MET A 475 -3.74 7.51 -6.64
N PHE A 476 -3.38 7.16 -7.88
CA PHE A 476 -3.30 5.78 -8.32
C PHE A 476 -2.15 5.03 -7.64
N ALA A 477 -0.97 5.65 -7.55
CA ALA A 477 0.18 5.10 -6.83
C ALA A 477 -0.15 4.78 -5.37
N LYS A 478 -0.81 5.72 -4.67
CA LYS A 478 -1.26 5.51 -3.28
C LYS A 478 -2.28 4.38 -3.16
N ALA A 479 -3.21 4.26 -4.11
CA ALA A 479 -4.21 3.20 -4.12
C ALA A 479 -3.55 1.82 -4.32
N VAL A 480 -2.65 1.68 -5.28
CA VAL A 480 -1.91 0.43 -5.56
C VAL A 480 -1.05 0.05 -4.36
N TYR A 481 -0.23 0.97 -3.85
CA TYR A 481 0.61 0.72 -2.68
C TYR A 481 -0.20 0.21 -1.47
N GLY A 482 -1.39 0.79 -1.28
CA GLY A 482 -2.32 0.49 -0.21
C GLY A 482 -3.23 -0.73 -0.41
N GLY A 483 -3.01 -1.58 -1.41
CA GLY A 483 -3.81 -2.80 -1.60
C GLY A 483 -5.10 -2.61 -2.41
N LYS A 484 -5.36 -1.41 -2.95
CA LYS A 484 -6.69 -1.02 -3.46
C LYS A 484 -6.83 -1.11 -4.98
N PHE A 485 -5.94 -1.84 -5.67
CA PHE A 485 -5.92 -1.92 -7.14
C PHE A 485 -7.27 -2.36 -7.76
N PHE A 486 -8.00 -3.27 -7.10
CA PHE A 486 -9.32 -3.75 -7.55
C PHE A 486 -10.50 -2.90 -7.05
N HIS A 487 -10.25 -1.82 -6.30
CA HIS A 487 -11.33 -0.98 -5.77
C HIS A 487 -11.90 -0.07 -6.87
N PRO A 488 -13.16 0.38 -6.75
CA PRO A 488 -13.79 1.29 -7.71
C PRO A 488 -12.96 2.56 -7.99
N VAL A 489 -12.29 3.10 -6.96
CA VAL A 489 -11.40 4.27 -7.11
C VAL A 489 -10.27 3.98 -8.11
N SER A 490 -9.62 2.83 -8.02
CA SER A 490 -8.55 2.45 -8.94
C SER A 490 -9.10 2.17 -10.34
N ALA A 491 -10.31 1.63 -10.48
CA ALA A 491 -10.95 1.45 -11.78
C ALA A 491 -11.24 2.79 -12.48
N MET A 492 -11.76 3.78 -11.73
CA MET A 492 -12.00 5.14 -12.24
C MET A 492 -10.69 5.83 -12.67
N LEU A 493 -9.65 5.74 -11.83
CA LEU A 493 -8.33 6.31 -12.15
C LEU A 493 -7.73 5.65 -13.39
N GLN A 494 -7.82 4.31 -13.50
CA GLN A 494 -7.34 3.58 -14.68
C GLN A 494 -8.09 3.97 -15.96
N ALA A 495 -9.41 4.22 -15.89
CA ALA A 495 -10.18 4.68 -17.04
C ALA A 495 -9.74 6.08 -17.49
N ALA A 496 -9.49 6.99 -16.55
CA ALA A 496 -8.95 8.32 -16.85
C ALA A 496 -7.55 8.22 -17.49
N ILE A 497 -6.66 7.43 -16.90
CA ILE A 497 -5.31 7.17 -17.42
C ILE A 497 -5.35 6.59 -18.85
N ALA A 498 -6.23 5.62 -19.09
CA ALA A 498 -6.37 4.99 -20.41
C ALA A 498 -6.77 5.97 -21.52
N SER A 499 -7.51 7.04 -21.17
CA SER A 499 -7.90 8.08 -22.12
C SER A 499 -6.72 8.88 -22.67
N ALA A 500 -5.65 9.03 -21.89
CA ALA A 500 -4.39 9.63 -22.32
C ALA A 500 -3.48 8.59 -23.00
N ALA A 501 -3.33 7.41 -22.39
CA ALA A 501 -2.44 6.36 -22.88
C ALA A 501 -2.70 5.95 -24.35
N ARG A 502 -3.97 6.00 -24.81
CA ARG A 502 -4.33 5.65 -26.21
C ARG A 502 -3.63 6.49 -27.28
N PHE A 503 -3.18 7.71 -26.94
CA PHE A 503 -2.49 8.59 -27.89
C PHE A 503 -1.00 8.25 -28.00
N ILE A 504 -0.43 7.54 -27.04
CA ILE A 504 1.00 7.27 -26.96
C ILE A 504 1.40 6.21 -28.00
N THR A 505 1.81 6.66 -29.19
CA THR A 505 2.25 5.81 -30.30
C THR A 505 3.47 6.43 -30.96
N GLY A 506 4.52 5.65 -31.17
CA GLY A 506 5.82 6.13 -31.67
C GLY A 506 6.98 5.38 -30.98
N HIS A 507 8.18 5.93 -30.97
CA HIS A 507 9.34 5.29 -30.34
C HIS A 507 10.32 6.27 -29.71
N VAL A 508 11.12 5.75 -28.78
CA VAL A 508 12.26 6.46 -28.19
C VAL A 508 13.50 5.60 -28.34
N THR A 509 14.59 6.20 -28.79
CA THR A 509 15.92 5.60 -28.82
C THR A 509 16.80 6.24 -27.76
N LEU A 510 17.40 5.42 -26.90
CA LEU A 510 18.23 5.84 -25.77
C LEU A 510 19.63 5.20 -25.86
N ASP A 511 20.66 5.94 -25.47
CA ASP A 511 21.98 5.39 -25.17
C ASP A 511 22.13 5.27 -23.66
N LEU A 512 22.23 4.04 -23.15
CA LEU A 512 22.38 3.73 -21.72
C LEU A 512 23.85 3.69 -21.34
N TYR A 513 24.17 4.17 -20.14
CA TYR A 513 25.55 4.20 -19.64
C TYR A 513 25.57 4.35 -18.12
N LYS A 514 26.09 3.34 -17.40
CA LYS A 514 26.39 3.41 -15.95
C LYS A 514 25.32 4.09 -15.07
N GLY A 515 24.07 3.65 -15.21
CA GLY A 515 22.93 4.15 -14.44
C GLY A 515 22.31 5.44 -14.97
N THR A 516 22.84 6.01 -16.05
CA THR A 516 22.27 7.14 -16.77
C THR A 516 21.90 6.77 -18.21
N TYR A 517 21.18 7.67 -18.89
CA TYR A 517 20.82 7.55 -20.29
C TYR A 517 20.92 8.90 -21.00
N ASP A 518 21.20 8.87 -22.30
CA ASP A 518 21.06 9.99 -23.22
C ASP A 518 19.92 9.70 -24.19
N VAL A 519 19.11 10.71 -24.51
CA VAL A 519 18.07 10.59 -25.54
C VAL A 519 18.72 10.80 -26.91
N VAL A 520 18.61 9.80 -27.78
CA VAL A 520 19.16 9.83 -29.14
C VAL A 520 18.12 10.31 -30.14
N GLU A 521 16.89 9.79 -30.00
CA GLU A 521 15.81 10.03 -30.94
C GLU A 521 14.47 9.90 -30.22
N ILE A 522 13.52 10.76 -30.60
CA ILE A 522 12.12 10.67 -30.20
C ILE A 522 11.29 10.77 -31.48
N ASP A 523 10.49 9.75 -31.76
CA ASP A 523 9.43 9.80 -32.77
C ASP A 523 8.10 9.76 -32.04
N GLY A 524 7.39 10.90 -32.01
CA GLY A 524 6.07 11.03 -31.40
C GLY A 524 4.92 10.44 -32.23
N GLY A 525 5.23 9.85 -33.38
CA GLY A 525 4.28 9.22 -34.28
C GLY A 525 3.16 10.18 -34.75
N PRO A 526 1.96 9.65 -35.06
CA PRO A 526 0.87 10.45 -35.62
C PRO A 526 0.24 11.45 -34.62
N ASN A 527 0.55 11.33 -33.32
CA ASN A 527 -0.03 12.16 -32.27
C ASN A 527 1.00 13.15 -31.67
N CYS A 528 2.16 13.31 -32.31
CA CYS A 528 3.18 14.26 -31.86
C CYS A 528 2.61 15.69 -31.87
N LEU A 529 2.68 16.39 -30.73
CA LEU A 529 2.31 17.79 -30.61
C LEU A 529 3.49 18.74 -30.88
N TYR A 530 4.72 18.22 -30.79
CA TYR A 530 5.91 19.00 -31.07
C TYR A 530 6.00 19.35 -32.56
N CYS A 531 6.17 20.64 -32.85
CA CYS A 531 6.28 21.16 -34.21
C CYS A 531 7.51 22.05 -34.30
N GLU A 532 8.57 21.54 -34.94
CA GLU A 532 9.86 22.23 -35.09
C GLU A 532 9.70 23.62 -35.71
N GLU A 533 8.86 23.75 -36.73
CA GLU A 533 8.62 25.03 -37.41
C GLU A 533 8.02 26.10 -36.49
N LYS A 534 7.17 25.70 -35.53
CA LYS A 534 6.55 26.61 -34.56
C LYS A 534 7.44 26.92 -33.36
N ALA A 535 8.30 25.98 -32.97
CA ALA A 535 9.21 26.14 -31.85
C ALA A 535 10.53 26.85 -32.23
N SER A 536 10.86 26.91 -33.53
CA SER A 536 12.09 27.51 -34.03
C SER A 536 12.20 28.99 -33.65
N MET A 537 13.39 29.38 -33.17
CA MET A 537 13.74 30.77 -32.90
C MET A 537 14.19 31.54 -34.16
N ASP A 538 14.25 30.87 -35.31
CA ASP A 538 14.58 31.50 -36.59
C ASP A 538 13.39 32.32 -37.13
N LYS A 539 13.67 33.26 -38.03
CA LYS A 539 12.66 34.17 -38.63
C LYS A 539 11.70 33.43 -39.56
N LYS A 540 10.75 32.68 -39.01
CA LYS A 540 9.82 31.83 -39.79
C LYS A 540 8.34 32.14 -39.62
N GLN A 541 7.93 32.97 -38.65
CA GLN A 541 6.50 33.24 -38.43
C GLN A 541 6.13 34.72 -38.40
N GLU A 542 5.27 35.10 -39.35
CA GLU A 542 4.60 36.39 -39.38
C GLU A 542 3.42 36.35 -38.39
N ASN A 543 3.39 37.30 -37.43
CA ASN A 543 2.36 37.56 -36.40
C ASN A 543 2.53 36.97 -34.98
N LEU A 544 3.43 36.03 -34.71
CA LEU A 544 3.58 35.46 -33.34
C LEU A 544 3.90 36.54 -32.29
N HIS A 545 4.71 37.53 -32.66
CA HIS A 545 5.10 38.66 -31.79
C HIS A 545 3.90 39.55 -31.40
N VAL A 546 2.93 39.76 -32.30
CA VAL A 546 1.72 40.54 -32.03
C VAL A 546 0.79 39.78 -31.08
N TRP A 547 0.58 38.49 -31.33
CA TRP A 547 -0.28 37.65 -30.48
C TRP A 547 0.30 37.51 -29.07
N SER A 548 1.61 37.31 -28.96
CA SER A 548 2.32 37.26 -27.68
C SER A 548 2.14 38.57 -26.90
N GLN A 549 2.33 39.72 -27.55
CA GLN A 549 2.13 41.03 -26.92
C GLN A 549 0.71 41.21 -26.39
N GLY A 550 -0.30 40.84 -27.19
CA GLY A 550 -1.71 40.90 -26.78
C GLY A 550 -2.02 40.00 -25.59
N TRP A 551 -1.56 38.74 -25.63
CA TRP A 551 -1.76 37.78 -24.54
C TRP A 551 -1.09 38.24 -23.24
N VAL A 552 0.17 38.69 -23.30
CA VAL A 552 0.89 39.20 -22.14
C VAL A 552 0.22 40.44 -21.56
N ALA A 553 -0.24 41.37 -22.41
CA ALA A 553 -0.93 42.58 -21.96
C ALA A 553 -2.20 42.25 -21.17
N TRP A 554 -3.00 41.28 -21.65
CA TRP A 554 -4.21 40.81 -20.99
C TRP A 554 -3.90 40.04 -19.69
N ALA A 555 -2.95 39.11 -19.70
CA ALA A 555 -2.53 38.38 -18.51
C ALA A 555 -2.00 39.33 -17.42
N ALA A 556 -1.22 40.34 -17.80
CA ALA A 556 -0.67 41.33 -16.89
C ALA A 556 -1.74 42.20 -16.21
N ASP A 557 -2.88 42.44 -16.86
CA ASP A 557 -3.99 43.18 -16.26
C ASP A 557 -4.57 42.45 -15.05
N THR A 558 -4.75 41.12 -15.16
CA THR A 558 -5.20 40.28 -14.04
C THR A 558 -4.23 40.34 -12.86
N VAL A 559 -2.92 40.28 -13.14
CA VAL A 559 -1.88 40.37 -12.11
C VAL A 559 -1.83 41.77 -11.47
N ARG A 560 -2.02 42.84 -12.25
CA ARG A 560 -2.11 44.22 -11.72
C ARG A 560 -3.27 44.39 -10.73
N ASN A 561 -4.40 43.74 -10.97
CA ASN A 561 -5.53 43.74 -10.03
C ASN A 561 -5.20 43.03 -8.71
N LEU A 562 -4.47 41.90 -8.75
CA LEU A 562 -3.97 41.23 -7.54
C LEU A 562 -3.02 42.12 -6.74
N ALA A 563 -2.09 42.80 -7.43
CA ALA A 563 -1.14 43.71 -6.80
C ALA A 563 -1.85 44.91 -6.15
N ALA A 564 -2.80 45.53 -6.86
CA ALA A 564 -3.59 46.63 -6.33
C ALA A 564 -4.42 46.24 -5.09
N ALA A 565 -4.81 44.96 -4.99
CA ALA A 565 -5.53 44.40 -3.84
C ALA A 565 -4.60 43.94 -2.69
N GLY A 566 -3.27 44.07 -2.82
CA GLY A 566 -2.30 43.60 -1.82
C GLY A 566 -2.24 42.07 -1.69
N GLN A 567 -2.54 41.33 -2.77
CA GLN A 567 -2.59 39.86 -2.77
C GLN A 567 -1.36 39.21 -3.41
N THR A 568 -0.29 39.97 -3.63
CA THR A 568 0.99 39.47 -4.14
C THR A 568 1.96 39.18 -3.00
N GLY A 569 2.72 38.09 -3.09
CA GLY A 569 3.51 37.55 -1.97
C GLY A 569 4.69 38.39 -1.45
N GLU A 570 5.07 39.46 -2.16
CA GLU A 570 6.16 40.38 -1.77
C GLU A 570 5.67 41.80 -1.42
N ALA A 571 4.34 42.05 -1.37
CA ALA A 571 3.75 43.38 -1.17
C ALA A 571 3.28 43.65 0.26
#